data_AF-A0A2K4ZKL8-F1
#
_entry.id   AF-A0A2K4ZKL8-F1
#
_cell.length_a   1.000
_cell.length_b   1.000
_cell.length_c   1.000
_cell.angle_alpha   90.00
_cell.angle_beta   90.00
_cell.angle_gamma   90.00
#
_symmetry.space_group_name_H-M   'P 1'
#
loop_
_entity.id
_entity.type
_entity.pdbx_description
1 polymer ?
#
loop_
_entity_poly.entity_id
_entity_poly.type
_entity_poly.pdbx_seq_one_letter_code
_entity_poly.pdbx_strand_id
1 'polypeptide(L)'
;MSVPKHKRSESPMEFLHNALNLRREMTELLLRDFGVKSRIREHLKEVRLDEPSKEELEWMKKRYGMTGEDCQKIDTIINNATYDVKELEQYPEWLISYFRSAILRILENLLNNLYYANSIYITKEAEYTQRRGYLNQAIGNCYQLTSWMDYIRQTLPVDANKYERYLIRIQREIALVKGVRTADNKTLAKIRK
;
A
#
# COMPACT_ATOMS: atom_id res chain seq x y z
N MET A 1 27.61 -12.45 -15.87
CA MET A 1 27.23 -13.85 -15.55
C MET A 1 26.26 -13.83 -14.38
N SER A 2 25.05 -14.39 -14.54
CA SER A 2 24.03 -14.43 -13.48
C SER A 2 24.25 -15.66 -12.61
N VAL A 3 24.42 -15.48 -11.29
CA VAL A 3 24.60 -16.60 -10.36
C VAL A 3 23.36 -17.51 -10.38
N PRO A 4 23.49 -18.84 -10.46
CA PRO A 4 22.34 -19.77 -10.46
C PRO A 4 21.44 -19.60 -9.23
N LYS A 5 20.11 -19.65 -9.41
CA LYS A 5 19.11 -19.37 -8.36
C LYS A 5 19.33 -20.11 -7.03
N HIS A 6 19.81 -21.36 -7.08
CA HIS A 6 20.07 -22.22 -5.92
C HIS A 6 21.42 -21.93 -5.21
N LYS A 7 22.29 -21.11 -5.82
CA LYS A 7 23.59 -20.67 -5.29
C LYS A 7 23.62 -19.19 -4.90
N ARG A 8 22.50 -18.48 -5.03
CA ARG A 8 22.39 -17.09 -4.57
C ARG A 8 22.24 -17.10 -3.05
N SER A 9 23.21 -16.57 -2.32
CA SER A 9 22.96 -16.15 -0.94
C SER A 9 22.05 -14.93 -0.99
N GLU A 10 20.92 -14.97 -0.29
CA GLU A 10 20.10 -13.77 -0.07
C GLU A 10 20.98 -12.66 0.50
N SER A 11 20.83 -11.44 0.00
CA SER A 11 21.55 -10.30 0.57
C SER A 11 21.20 -10.21 2.06
N PRO A 12 22.16 -9.95 2.97
CA PRO A 12 21.87 -9.78 4.41
C PRO A 12 20.77 -8.76 4.70
N MET A 13 20.48 -7.88 3.73
CA MET A 13 19.49 -6.82 3.80
C MET A 13 18.29 -7.01 2.84
N GLU A 14 18.13 -8.16 2.18
CA GLU A 14 17.04 -8.35 1.19
C GLU A 14 15.65 -8.21 1.84
N PHE A 15 15.46 -8.77 3.02
CA PHE A 15 14.20 -8.64 3.78
C PHE A 15 13.93 -7.17 4.16
N LEU A 16 14.94 -6.43 4.65
CA LEU A 16 14.81 -5.00 4.95
C LEU A 16 14.48 -4.18 3.70
N HIS A 17 15.15 -4.45 2.58
CA HIS A 17 14.89 -3.76 1.33
C HIS A 17 13.46 -4.02 0.82
N ASN A 18 13.01 -5.28 0.87
CA ASN A 18 11.66 -5.65 0.48
C ASN A 18 10.60 -5.02 1.40
N ALA A 19 10.82 -5.01 2.72
CA ALA A 19 9.94 -4.35 3.69
C ALA A 19 9.84 -2.83 3.47
N LEU A 20 10.96 -2.16 3.16
CA LEU A 20 10.97 -0.72 2.84
C LEU A 20 10.19 -0.41 1.55
N ASN A 21 10.39 -1.21 0.51
CA ASN A 21 9.63 -1.07 -0.73
C ASN A 21 8.14 -1.36 -0.52
N LEU A 22 7.80 -2.38 0.27
CA LEU A 22 6.42 -2.68 0.65
C LEU A 22 5.77 -1.51 1.37
N ARG A 23 6.46 -0.88 2.35
CA ARG A 23 5.95 0.32 3.03
C ARG A 23 5.69 1.45 2.05
N ARG A 24 6.63 1.74 1.14
CA ARG A 24 6.44 2.81 0.14
C ARG A 24 5.21 2.57 -0.72
N GLU A 25 5.09 1.37 -1.30
CA GLU A 25 4.00 1.06 -2.23
C GLU A 25 2.63 0.97 -1.55
N MET A 26 2.60 0.54 -0.28
CA MET A 26 1.39 0.56 0.53
C MET A 26 1.01 1.99 0.91
N THR A 27 1.96 2.85 1.27
CA THR A 27 1.67 4.28 1.50
C THR A 27 1.12 4.94 0.22
N GLU A 28 1.67 4.63 -0.95
CA GLU A 28 1.14 5.09 -2.23
C GLU A 28 -0.28 4.59 -2.49
N LEU A 29 -0.60 3.34 -2.10
CA LEU A 29 -1.97 2.82 -2.16
C LEU A 29 -2.94 3.63 -1.29
N LEU A 30 -2.52 3.96 -0.06
CA LEU A 30 -3.34 4.72 0.90
C LEU A 30 -3.56 6.17 0.44
N LEU A 31 -2.55 6.78 -0.18
CA LEU A 31 -2.63 8.12 -0.77
C LEU A 31 -3.54 8.15 -2.00
N ARG A 32 -3.56 7.07 -2.79
CA ARG A 32 -4.45 6.88 -3.94
C ARG A 32 -5.75 6.18 -3.54
N ASP A 33 -6.26 6.52 -2.36
CA ASP A 33 -7.64 6.16 -2.01
C ASP A 33 -7.90 4.65 -2.10
N PHE A 34 -6.98 3.87 -1.53
CA PHE A 34 -7.03 2.41 -1.49
C PHE A 34 -7.10 1.74 -2.87
N GLY A 35 -6.87 2.47 -3.97
CA GLY A 35 -6.97 1.95 -5.32
C GLY A 35 -8.39 1.79 -5.85
N VAL A 36 -9.39 2.39 -5.20
CA VAL A 36 -10.76 2.52 -5.73
C VAL A 36 -10.67 3.18 -7.11
N LYS A 37 -11.08 2.44 -8.15
CA LYS A 37 -11.25 3.03 -9.48
C LYS A 37 -12.60 3.73 -9.42
N SER A 38 -12.64 5.01 -9.73
CA SER A 38 -13.89 5.71 -10.02
C SER A 38 -14.74 4.84 -10.99
N ARG A 39 -15.80 4.15 -10.49
CA ARG A 39 -16.82 3.52 -11.38
C ARG A 39 -17.63 4.56 -12.12
N ILE A 40 -17.24 5.82 -12.04
CA ILE A 40 -17.91 6.87 -12.75
C ILE A 40 -17.74 6.66 -14.27
N ARG A 41 -16.77 5.90 -14.79
CA ARG A 41 -16.82 5.54 -16.23
C ARG A 41 -18.04 4.68 -16.63
N GLU A 42 -18.68 3.98 -15.69
CA GLU A 42 -19.94 3.23 -15.92
C GLU A 42 -21.18 4.02 -15.46
N HIS A 43 -21.10 4.84 -14.41
CA HIS A 43 -22.21 5.65 -13.90
C HIS A 43 -22.28 7.11 -14.40
N LEU A 44 -21.27 7.64 -15.11
CA LEU A 44 -21.29 8.95 -15.81
C LEU A 44 -22.30 8.98 -16.97
N LYS A 45 -22.87 7.83 -17.35
CA LYS A 45 -24.01 7.82 -18.27
C LYS A 45 -25.31 8.24 -17.59
N GLU A 46 -25.43 8.17 -16.27
CA GLU A 46 -26.73 8.24 -15.60
C GLU A 46 -26.88 9.31 -14.52
N VAL A 47 -25.81 9.81 -13.91
CA VAL A 47 -25.94 10.84 -12.86
C VAL A 47 -25.56 12.20 -13.44
N ARG A 48 -26.46 13.17 -13.35
CA ARG A 48 -26.25 14.58 -13.71
C ARG A 48 -25.55 15.28 -12.53
N LEU A 49 -24.44 15.98 -12.79
CA LEU A 49 -23.96 17.04 -11.89
C LEU A 49 -24.75 18.32 -12.20
N ASP A 50 -25.06 19.08 -11.15
CA ASP A 50 -25.86 20.30 -11.22
C ASP A 50 -25.30 21.28 -12.29
N GLU A 51 -26.15 21.59 -13.26
CA GLU A 51 -25.84 22.43 -14.42
C GLU A 51 -25.45 23.85 -13.93
N PRO A 52 -24.24 24.36 -14.23
CA PRO A 52 -23.87 25.73 -13.84
C PRO A 52 -24.91 26.71 -14.38
N SER A 53 -25.31 27.68 -13.55
CA SER A 53 -26.39 28.58 -13.90
C SER A 53 -26.05 29.32 -15.20
N LYS A 54 -27.04 29.49 -16.09
CA LYS A 54 -26.83 30.11 -17.41
C LYS A 54 -26.12 31.47 -17.32
N GLU A 55 -26.36 32.20 -16.23
CA GLU A 55 -25.79 33.52 -15.95
C GLU A 55 -24.28 33.48 -15.70
N GLU A 56 -23.76 32.47 -14.99
CA GLU A 56 -22.33 32.31 -14.71
C GLU A 56 -21.55 31.94 -15.98
N LEU A 57 -22.14 31.08 -16.81
CA LEU A 57 -21.58 30.72 -18.12
C LEU A 57 -21.54 31.91 -19.08
N GLU A 58 -22.59 32.74 -19.09
CA GLU A 58 -22.62 33.96 -19.91
C GLU A 58 -21.61 35.01 -19.43
N TRP A 59 -21.46 35.19 -18.12
CA TRP A 59 -20.46 36.08 -17.56
C TRP A 59 -19.03 35.66 -17.94
N MET A 60 -18.72 34.35 -17.86
CA MET A 60 -17.40 33.82 -18.23
C MET A 60 -17.12 33.99 -19.73
N LYS A 61 -18.11 33.70 -20.60
CA LYS A 61 -18.01 33.87 -22.05
C LYS A 61 -17.70 35.32 -22.44
N LYS A 62 -18.37 36.27 -21.79
CA LYS A 62 -18.22 37.71 -22.08
C LYS A 62 -16.89 38.28 -21.58
N ARG A 63 -16.40 37.81 -20.43
CA ARG A 63 -15.16 38.33 -19.82
C ARG A 63 -13.89 37.85 -20.51
N TYR A 64 -13.88 36.62 -21.02
CA TYR A 64 -12.67 35.99 -21.59
C TYR A 64 -12.67 35.89 -23.11
N GLY A 65 -13.74 36.32 -23.80
CA GLY A 65 -13.79 36.36 -25.27
C GLY A 65 -13.64 34.98 -25.92
N MET A 66 -14.11 33.92 -25.25
CA MET A 66 -13.90 32.54 -25.67
C MET A 66 -14.74 32.20 -26.91
N THR A 67 -14.11 31.58 -27.90
CA THR A 67 -14.82 31.01 -29.04
C THR A 67 -15.67 29.81 -28.61
N GLY A 68 -16.70 29.45 -29.39
CA GLY A 68 -17.61 28.35 -29.07
C GLY A 68 -16.89 27.00 -28.85
N GLU A 69 -15.77 26.78 -29.52
CA GLU A 69 -14.97 25.56 -29.40
C GLU A 69 -14.12 25.51 -28.12
N ASP A 70 -13.60 26.64 -27.66
CA ASP A 70 -12.80 26.70 -26.43
C ASP A 70 -13.67 26.51 -25.18
N CYS A 71 -14.90 27.03 -25.22
CA CYS A 71 -15.91 26.73 -24.20
C CYS A 71 -16.18 25.23 -24.10
N GLN A 72 -16.36 24.54 -25.23
CA GLN A 72 -16.62 23.10 -25.24
C GLN A 72 -15.43 22.28 -24.74
N LYS A 73 -14.19 22.66 -25.10
CA LYS A 73 -12.99 21.99 -24.59
C LYS A 73 -12.84 22.18 -23.08
N ILE A 74 -13.12 23.38 -22.58
CA ILE A 74 -13.03 23.68 -21.15
C ILE A 74 -14.15 23.01 -20.38
N ASP A 75 -15.36 22.94 -20.92
CA ASP A 75 -16.48 22.17 -20.35
C ASP A 75 -16.14 20.68 -20.31
N THR A 76 -15.52 20.14 -21.38
CA THR A 76 -15.05 18.75 -21.42
C THR A 76 -13.92 18.49 -20.42
N ILE A 77 -13.00 19.44 -20.24
CA ILE A 77 -11.88 19.33 -19.28
C ILE A 77 -12.38 19.45 -17.85
N ILE A 78 -13.26 20.40 -17.56
CA ILE A 78 -13.88 20.59 -16.25
C ILE A 78 -14.71 19.36 -15.92
N ASN A 79 -15.63 18.92 -16.80
CA ASN A 79 -16.46 17.73 -16.58
C ASN A 79 -15.65 16.43 -16.52
N ASN A 80 -14.47 16.34 -17.14
CA ASN A 80 -13.58 15.19 -16.94
C ASN A 80 -12.74 15.29 -15.66
N ALA A 81 -12.49 16.49 -15.14
CA ALA A 81 -11.67 16.72 -13.95
C ALA A 81 -12.48 16.78 -12.64
N THR A 82 -13.72 17.26 -12.66
CA THR A 82 -14.60 17.35 -11.48
C THR A 82 -15.36 16.07 -11.17
N TYR A 83 -15.44 15.14 -12.13
CA TYR A 83 -16.13 13.85 -12.00
C TYR A 83 -15.23 12.68 -11.58
N ASP A 84 -13.97 12.96 -11.21
CA ASP A 84 -12.99 11.91 -10.89
C ASP A 84 -12.95 11.54 -9.39
N VAL A 85 -13.80 12.17 -8.59
CA VAL A 85 -13.91 11.99 -7.14
C VAL A 85 -15.28 11.35 -6.82
N LYS A 86 -15.37 10.59 -5.72
CA LYS A 86 -16.59 10.30 -4.93
C LYS A 86 -17.23 8.89 -4.97
N GLU A 87 -16.43 7.82 -5.09
CA GLU A 87 -16.85 6.52 -4.50
C GLU A 87 -16.50 6.43 -3.00
N LEU A 88 -15.37 7.00 -2.59
CA LEU A 88 -14.95 7.00 -1.18
C LEU A 88 -15.68 8.00 -0.30
N GLU A 89 -16.24 9.07 -0.87
CA GLU A 89 -17.03 10.03 -0.10
C GLU A 89 -18.35 9.44 0.45
N GLN A 90 -18.77 8.27 -0.08
CA GLN A 90 -19.89 7.51 0.49
C GLN A 90 -19.54 6.88 1.84
N TYR A 91 -18.25 6.81 2.18
CA TYR A 91 -17.75 6.28 3.43
C TYR A 91 -17.39 7.40 4.40
N PRO A 92 -17.68 7.24 5.70
CA PRO A 92 -17.30 8.23 6.70
C PRO A 92 -15.79 8.46 6.75
N GLU A 93 -15.35 9.71 6.84
CA GLU A 93 -13.92 10.08 6.91
C GLU A 93 -13.18 9.34 8.04
N TRP A 94 -13.86 9.14 9.19
CA TRP A 94 -13.28 8.42 10.32
C TRP A 94 -12.91 6.97 9.97
N LEU A 95 -13.67 6.30 9.10
CA LEU A 95 -13.43 4.91 8.70
C LEU A 95 -12.20 4.83 7.78
N ILE A 96 -12.10 5.76 6.84
CA ILE A 96 -10.98 5.84 5.90
C ILE A 96 -9.69 6.19 6.66
N SER A 97 -9.76 7.16 7.56
CA SER A 97 -8.67 7.51 8.47
C SER A 97 -8.26 6.34 9.37
N TYR A 98 -9.22 5.55 9.86
CA TYR A 98 -8.96 4.35 10.65
C TYR A 98 -8.18 3.29 9.87
N PHE A 99 -8.60 2.98 8.63
CA PHE A 99 -7.87 2.04 7.77
C PHE A 99 -6.46 2.51 7.45
N ARG A 100 -6.27 3.79 7.12
CA ARG A 100 -4.95 4.37 6.87
C ARG A 100 -4.05 4.20 8.10
N SER A 101 -4.56 4.59 9.26
CA SER A 101 -3.83 4.53 10.53
C SER A 101 -3.46 3.09 10.91
N ALA A 102 -4.39 2.14 10.74
CA ALA A 102 -4.16 0.73 11.02
C ALA A 102 -3.03 0.15 10.14
N ILE A 103 -3.08 0.37 8.83
CA ILE A 103 -2.07 -0.11 7.88
C ILE A 103 -0.71 0.53 8.18
N LEU A 104 -0.65 1.85 8.35
CA LEU A 104 0.61 2.58 8.61
C LEU A 104 1.27 2.11 9.90
N ARG A 105 0.49 1.93 10.97
CA ARG A 105 0.99 1.40 12.25
C ARG A 105 1.57 0.00 12.12
N ILE A 106 0.92 -0.88 11.34
CA ILE A 106 1.43 -2.24 11.12
C ILE A 106 2.74 -2.22 10.33
N LEU A 107 2.85 -1.37 9.31
CA LEU A 107 4.07 -1.22 8.52
C LEU A 107 5.22 -0.65 9.34
N GLU A 108 4.94 0.30 10.23
CA GLU A 108 5.92 0.82 11.18
C GLU A 108 6.41 -0.27 12.14
N ASN A 109 5.49 -1.01 12.75
CA ASN A 109 5.83 -2.14 13.63
C ASN A 109 6.64 -3.22 12.91
N LEU A 110 6.28 -3.55 11.67
CA LEU A 110 7.03 -4.49 10.84
C LEU A 110 8.48 -4.03 10.70
N LEU A 111 8.71 -2.78 10.27
CA LEU A 111 10.08 -2.26 10.12
C LEU A 111 10.82 -2.22 11.45
N ASN A 112 10.20 -1.74 12.53
CA ASN A 112 10.83 -1.67 13.85
C ASN A 112 11.28 -3.05 14.32
N ASN A 113 10.42 -4.08 14.20
CA ASN A 113 10.79 -5.45 14.53
C ASN A 113 11.94 -5.98 13.66
N LEU A 114 11.96 -5.67 12.36
CA LEU A 114 13.05 -6.07 11.47
C LEU A 114 14.37 -5.36 11.82
N TYR A 115 14.34 -4.07 12.16
CA TYR A 115 15.53 -3.33 12.61
C TYR A 115 16.04 -3.84 13.95
N TYR A 116 15.16 -4.09 14.93
CA TYR A 116 15.53 -4.67 16.22
C TYR A 116 16.10 -6.08 16.07
N ALA A 117 15.53 -6.91 15.19
CA ALA A 117 16.12 -8.19 14.88
C ALA A 117 17.52 -8.00 14.29
N ASN A 118 17.67 -7.11 13.31
CA ASN A 118 18.93 -6.91 12.59
C ASN A 118 20.05 -6.32 13.46
N SER A 119 19.73 -5.54 14.48
CA SER A 119 20.72 -4.98 15.42
C SER A 119 21.29 -6.00 16.41
N ILE A 120 20.69 -7.19 16.52
CA ILE A 120 21.13 -8.25 17.41
C ILE A 120 22.06 -9.21 16.65
N TYR A 121 23.30 -9.28 17.11
CA TYR A 121 24.28 -10.28 16.67
C TYR A 121 24.23 -11.48 17.62
N ILE A 122 24.17 -12.68 17.06
CA ILE A 122 24.02 -13.90 17.86
C ILE A 122 25.41 -14.34 18.34
N THR A 123 25.76 -14.03 19.58
CA THR A 123 26.97 -14.54 20.26
C THR A 123 26.65 -15.54 21.37
N LYS A 124 25.47 -15.43 21.97
CA LYS A 124 24.93 -16.35 22.99
C LYS A 124 23.48 -16.72 22.71
N GLU A 125 23.00 -17.77 23.38
CA GLU A 125 21.65 -18.30 23.17
C GLU A 125 20.53 -17.31 23.54
N ALA A 126 20.76 -16.44 24.53
CA ALA A 126 19.80 -15.39 24.89
C ALA A 126 19.56 -14.41 23.73
N GLU A 127 20.61 -14.01 23.01
CA GLU A 127 20.52 -13.09 21.86
C GLU A 127 19.82 -13.76 20.68
N TYR A 128 20.08 -15.05 20.43
CA TYR A 128 19.32 -15.83 19.46
C TYR A 128 17.82 -15.77 19.76
N THR A 129 17.44 -16.01 21.02
CA THR A 129 16.04 -16.05 21.44
C THR A 129 15.37 -14.69 21.27
N GLN A 130 16.07 -13.61 21.63
CA GLN A 130 15.59 -12.25 21.46
C GLN A 130 15.41 -11.88 19.97
N ARG A 131 16.43 -12.11 19.14
CA ARG A 131 16.34 -11.91 17.68
C ARG A 131 15.21 -12.71 17.06
N ARG A 132 15.05 -13.98 17.47
CA ARG A 132 13.97 -14.85 17.02
C ARG A 132 12.58 -14.32 17.39
N GLY A 133 12.46 -13.73 18.59
CA GLY A 133 11.25 -13.06 19.04
C GLY A 133 10.82 -11.94 18.09
N TYR A 134 11.73 -11.01 17.78
CA TYR A 134 11.43 -9.92 16.84
C TYR A 134 11.08 -10.42 15.44
N LEU A 135 11.78 -11.43 14.91
CA LEU A 135 11.45 -12.03 13.61
C LEU A 135 10.06 -12.69 13.60
N ASN A 136 9.65 -13.31 14.71
CA ASN A 136 8.30 -13.86 14.85
C ASN A 136 7.25 -12.75 14.86
N GLN A 137 7.51 -11.64 15.56
CA GLN A 137 6.62 -10.47 15.58
C GLN A 137 6.49 -9.82 14.19
N ALA A 138 7.60 -9.71 13.45
CA ALA A 138 7.59 -9.22 12.07
C ALA A 138 6.71 -10.09 11.16
N ILE A 139 6.83 -11.43 11.25
CA ILE A 139 5.93 -12.35 10.54
C ILE A 139 4.47 -12.12 10.95
N GLY A 140 4.21 -11.93 12.25
CA GLY A 140 2.90 -11.57 12.77
C GLY A 140 2.34 -10.29 12.15
N ASN A 141 3.17 -9.24 12.00
CA ASN A 141 2.77 -8.00 11.35
C ASN A 141 2.43 -8.22 9.86
N CYS A 142 3.14 -9.08 9.13
CA CYS A 142 2.79 -9.44 7.76
C CYS A 142 1.40 -10.11 7.66
N TYR A 143 1.08 -11.02 8.59
CA TYR A 143 -0.24 -11.65 8.63
C TYR A 143 -1.35 -10.66 9.02
N GLN A 144 -1.08 -9.77 9.98
CA GLN A 144 -2.00 -8.68 10.31
C GLN A 144 -2.25 -7.80 9.08
N LEU A 145 -1.20 -7.43 8.34
CA LEU A 145 -1.34 -6.62 7.14
C LEU A 145 -2.24 -7.30 6.10
N THR A 146 -2.05 -8.60 5.87
CA THR A 146 -2.92 -9.41 4.99
C THR A 146 -4.38 -9.36 5.44
N SER A 147 -4.64 -9.60 6.73
CA SER A 147 -6.00 -9.55 7.28
C SER A 147 -6.65 -8.17 7.13
N TRP A 148 -5.89 -7.09 7.32
CA TRP A 148 -6.40 -5.73 7.12
C TRP A 148 -6.69 -5.43 5.65
N MET A 149 -5.83 -5.89 4.74
CA MET A 149 -6.08 -5.77 3.30
C MET A 149 -7.36 -6.50 2.89
N ASP A 150 -7.62 -7.69 3.44
CA ASP A 150 -8.86 -8.42 3.20
C ASP A 150 -10.07 -7.71 3.80
N TYR A 151 -9.94 -7.10 4.98
CA TYR A 151 -11.03 -6.34 5.58
C TYR A 151 -11.38 -5.09 4.76
N ILE A 152 -10.36 -4.35 4.31
CA ILE A 152 -10.54 -3.21 3.40
C ILE A 152 -11.21 -3.67 2.10
N ARG A 153 -10.80 -4.82 1.54
CA ARG A 153 -11.41 -5.39 0.33
C ARG A 153 -12.88 -5.77 0.49
N GLN A 154 -13.28 -6.20 1.68
CA GLN A 154 -14.67 -6.53 1.99
C GLN A 154 -15.52 -5.28 2.26
N THR A 155 -14.90 -4.18 2.70
CA THR A 155 -15.60 -2.97 3.12
C THR A 155 -15.70 -1.92 2.02
N LEU A 156 -14.63 -1.77 1.23
CA LEU A 156 -14.51 -0.75 0.18
C LEU A 156 -14.55 -1.39 -1.21
N PRO A 157 -15.06 -0.70 -2.25
CA PRO A 157 -15.11 -1.20 -3.63
C PRO A 157 -13.74 -1.12 -4.31
N VAL A 158 -12.74 -1.81 -3.75
CA VAL A 158 -11.37 -1.79 -4.24
C VAL A 158 -11.15 -2.84 -5.33
N ASP A 159 -10.28 -2.52 -6.29
CA ASP A 159 -9.90 -3.44 -7.36
C ASP A 159 -9.06 -4.60 -6.79
N ALA A 160 -9.65 -5.80 -6.74
CA ALA A 160 -9.02 -7.00 -6.19
C ALA A 160 -7.68 -7.33 -6.86
N ASN A 161 -7.53 -7.09 -8.17
CA ASN A 161 -6.28 -7.33 -8.89
C ASN A 161 -5.16 -6.42 -8.41
N LYS A 162 -5.49 -5.19 -7.97
CA LYS A 162 -4.51 -4.29 -7.37
C LYS A 162 -4.08 -4.78 -5.99
N TYR A 163 -4.93 -5.47 -5.24
CA TYR A 163 -4.61 -5.98 -3.90
C TYR A 163 -3.72 -7.23 -3.97
N GLU A 164 -3.96 -8.10 -4.94
CA GLU A 164 -3.19 -9.34 -5.14
C GLU A 164 -1.68 -9.08 -5.23
N ARG A 165 -1.26 -8.03 -5.93
CA ARG A 165 0.17 -7.67 -6.05
C ARG A 165 0.83 -7.38 -4.70
N TYR A 166 0.08 -6.80 -3.76
CA TYR A 166 0.58 -6.50 -2.41
C TYR A 166 0.60 -7.76 -1.56
N LEU A 167 -0.42 -8.61 -1.67
CA LEU A 167 -0.46 -9.91 -0.97
C LEU A 167 0.75 -10.77 -1.36
N ILE A 168 1.08 -10.86 -2.65
CA ILE A 168 2.26 -11.57 -3.13
C ILE A 168 3.55 -11.00 -2.51
N ARG A 169 3.65 -9.67 -2.40
CA ARG A 169 4.81 -9.02 -1.76
C ARG A 169 4.91 -9.28 -0.26
N ILE A 170 3.78 -9.29 0.43
CA ILE A 170 3.70 -9.63 1.86
C ILE A 170 4.12 -11.09 2.06
N GLN A 171 3.66 -12.01 1.21
CA GLN A 171 4.08 -13.42 1.25
C GLN A 171 5.58 -13.58 0.99
N ARG A 172 6.14 -12.81 0.04
CA ARG A 172 7.58 -12.76 -0.19
C ARG A 172 8.33 -12.29 1.06
N GLU A 173 7.84 -11.26 1.75
CA GLU A 173 8.45 -10.79 3.00
C GLU A 173 8.47 -11.89 4.07
N ILE A 174 7.36 -12.61 4.25
CA ILE A 174 7.28 -13.76 5.17
C ILE A 174 8.33 -14.83 4.81
N ALA A 175 8.50 -15.12 3.52
CA ALA A 175 9.47 -16.10 3.06
C ALA A 175 10.91 -15.66 3.38
N LEU A 176 11.27 -14.41 3.12
CA LEU A 176 12.58 -13.84 3.42
C LEU A 176 12.87 -13.90 4.93
N VAL A 177 11.92 -13.49 5.77
CA VAL A 177 12.08 -13.54 7.25
C VAL A 177 12.22 -14.99 7.73
N LYS A 178 11.51 -15.95 7.14
CA LYS A 178 11.69 -17.39 7.41
C LYS A 178 13.06 -17.90 6.94
N GLY A 179 13.61 -17.35 5.86
CA GLY A 179 14.98 -17.59 5.39
C GLY A 179 16.01 -17.21 6.44
N VAL A 180 15.92 -15.98 6.97
CA VAL A 180 16.79 -15.49 8.06
C VAL A 180 16.71 -16.39 9.29
N ARG A 181 15.48 -16.75 9.70
CA ARG A 181 15.23 -17.68 10.81
C ARG A 181 15.95 -19.03 10.63
N THR A 182 16.01 -19.53 9.40
CA THR A 182 16.68 -20.80 9.09
C THR A 182 18.20 -20.64 9.10
N ALA A 183 18.71 -19.49 8.66
CA ALA A 183 20.13 -19.15 8.75
C ALA A 183 20.59 -19.03 10.22
N ASP A 184 19.82 -18.36 11.07
CA ASP A 184 20.12 -18.17 12.50
C ASP A 184 20.25 -19.51 13.25
N ASN A 185 19.49 -20.54 12.84
CA ASN A 185 19.60 -21.89 13.43
C ASN A 185 21.01 -22.49 13.24
N LYS A 186 21.68 -22.20 12.11
CA LYS A 186 23.05 -22.67 11.86
C LYS A 186 24.04 -21.98 12.79
N THR A 187 23.82 -20.71 13.10
CA THR A 187 24.64 -19.94 14.04
C THR A 187 24.47 -20.45 15.46
N LEU A 188 23.24 -20.71 15.90
CA LEU A 188 22.96 -21.29 17.22
C LEU A 188 23.63 -22.67 17.39
N ALA A 189 23.58 -23.52 16.37
CA ALA A 189 24.22 -24.84 16.41
C ALA A 189 25.75 -24.77 16.57
N LYS A 190 26.40 -23.66 16.17
CA LYS A 190 27.83 -23.44 16.39
C LYS A 190 28.13 -22.98 17.81
N ILE A 191 27.24 -22.21 18.42
CA ILE A 191 27.41 -21.66 19.79
C ILE A 191 27.24 -22.74 20.86
N ARG A 192 26.40 -23.75 20.58
CA ARG A 192 26.16 -24.88 21.49
C ARG A 192 27.22 -25.99 21.43
N LYS A 193 28.21 -25.88 20.56
CA LYS A 193 29.35 -26.80 20.45
C LYS A 193 30.53 -26.26 21.23
#